data_AF-A0A1S6FKR9-F1
#
_entry.id   AF-A0A1S6FKR9-F1
#
_cell.length_a   1.000
_cell.length_b   1.000
_cell.length_c   1.000
_cell.angle_alpha   90.00
_cell.angle_beta   90.00
_cell.angle_gamma   90.00
#
_symmetry.space_group_name_H-M   'P 1'
#
loop_
_entity.id
_entity.type
_entity.pdbx_description
1 polymer ?
#
loop_
_entity_poly.entity_id
_entity_poly.type
_entity_poly.pdbx_seq_one_letter_code
_entity_poly.pdbx_strand_id
1 'polypeptide(L)' 'MMDGKELVAGVREAAARHRIAWGELVPGPDVLNHAFEAAEDAAYVEMEAAKQRLRDHICAEYGLTTAELGSLLR' A
#
# COMPACT_ATOMS: atom_id res chain seq x y z
N MET A 1 -6.98 9.00 -18.40
CA MET A 1 -5.85 8.10 -18.11
C MET A 1 -5.07 8.81 -17.02
N MET A 2 -5.01 8.27 -15.79
CA MET A 2 -4.22 8.89 -14.71
C MET A 2 -2.75 8.86 -15.11
N ASP A 3 -2.01 9.92 -14.79
CA ASP A 3 -0.58 9.96 -15.05
C ASP A 3 0.19 9.10 -14.02
N GLY A 4 1.38 8.62 -14.38
CA GLY A 4 2.18 7.78 -13.48
C GLY A 4 2.56 8.47 -12.16
N LYS A 5 2.68 9.81 -12.12
CA LYS A 5 2.99 10.57 -10.90
C LYS A 5 1.79 10.62 -9.96
N GLU A 6 0.57 10.74 -10.48
CA GLU A 6 -0.68 10.66 -9.72
C GLU A 6 -0.82 9.29 -9.07
N LEU A 7 -0.51 8.21 -9.79
CA LEU A 7 -0.52 6.85 -9.24
C LEU A 7 0.52 6.69 -8.12
N VAL A 8 1.74 7.20 -8.30
CA VAL A 8 2.77 7.20 -7.25
C VAL A 8 2.34 8.03 -6.03
N ALA A 9 1.69 9.18 -6.24
CA ALA A 9 1.15 9.99 -5.15
C ALA A 9 0.08 9.22 -4.36
N GLY A 10 -0.83 8.52 -5.05
CA GLY A 10 -1.85 7.68 -4.41
C GLY A 10 -1.26 6.54 -3.58
N VAL A 11 -0.19 5.89 -4.07
CA VAL A 11 0.53 4.87 -3.29
C VAL A 11 1.14 5.46 -2.02
N ARG A 12 1.78 6.64 -2.12
CA ARG A 12 2.39 7.32 -0.96
C ARG A 12 1.36 7.73 0.07
N GLU A 13 0.21 8.22 -0.36
CA GLU A 13 -0.90 8.58 0.53
C GLU A 13 -1.45 7.35 1.26
N ALA A 14 -1.71 6.26 0.54
CA ALA A 14 -2.21 5.02 1.15
C ALA A 14 -1.19 4.42 2.14
N ALA A 15 0.10 4.42 1.77
CA ALA A 15 1.17 4.00 2.68
C ALA A 15 1.28 4.90 3.91
N ALA A 16 1.03 6.20 3.78
CA ALA A 16 1.03 7.12 4.91
C ALA A 16 -0.10 6.81 5.91
N ARG A 17 -1.28 6.40 5.41
CA ARG A 17 -2.45 6.01 6.22
C ARG A 17 -2.28 4.66 6.91
N HIS A 18 -1.55 3.73 6.30
CA HIS A 18 -1.20 2.45 6.92
C HIS A 18 -0.21 2.57 8.11
N ARG A 19 0.44 3.73 8.33
CA ARG A 19 1.38 3.91 9.44
C ARG A 19 0.68 4.14 10.78
N ILE A 20 -0.11 3.17 11.23
CA ILE A 20 -0.63 3.15 12.60
C ILE A 20 0.53 2.90 13.56
N ALA A 21 0.60 3.68 14.64
CA ALA A 21 1.68 3.52 15.60
C ALA A 21 1.44 2.29 16.48
N TRP A 22 2.50 1.57 16.85
CA TRP A 22 2.41 0.40 17.73
C TRP A 22 1.68 0.70 19.05
N GLY A 23 1.89 1.89 19.62
CA GLY A 23 1.21 2.31 20.86
C GLY A 23 -0.29 2.60 20.70
N GLU A 24 -0.80 2.77 19.47
CA GLU A 24 -2.24 2.86 19.21
C GLU A 24 -2.87 1.48 19.09
N LEU A 25 -2.13 0.52 18.49
CA LEU A 25 -2.54 -0.87 18.37
C LEU A 25 -2.48 -1.59 19.73
N VAL A 26 -1.41 -1.38 20.48
CA VAL A 26 -1.15 -2.00 21.80
C VAL A 26 -0.94 -0.90 22.83
N PRO A 27 -2.02 -0.26 23.33
CA PRO A 27 -1.92 0.85 24.28
C PRO A 27 -1.45 0.42 25.69
N GLY A 28 -1.41 -0.88 25.97
CA GLY A 28 -0.92 -1.42 27.23
C GLY A 28 -0.46 -2.88 27.11
N PRO A 29 0.24 -3.43 28.12
CA PRO A 29 0.90 -4.73 28.04
C PRO A 29 -0.01 -5.90 27.68
N ASP A 30 -1.28 -5.84 28.13
CA ASP A 30 -2.30 -6.88 27.89
C ASP A 30 -3.55 -6.30 27.20
N VAL A 31 -3.41 -5.15 26.53
CA VAL A 31 -4.51 -4.45 25.87
C VAL A 31 -4.22 -4.33 24.38
N LEU A 32 -5.06 -4.99 23.58
CA LEU A 32 -5.09 -4.85 22.13
C LEU A 32 -6.30 -4.00 21.73
N ASN A 33 -6.07 -3.01 20.87
CA ASN A 33 -7.12 -2.16 20.35
C ASN A 33 -7.63 -2.69 19.00
N HIS A 34 -8.63 -3.56 19.04
CA HIS A 34 -9.21 -4.17 17.83
C HIS A 34 -9.79 -3.19 16.82
N ALA A 35 -10.16 -1.96 17.24
CA ALA A 35 -10.61 -0.94 16.31
C ALA A 35 -9.45 -0.41 15.46
N PHE A 36 -8.26 -0.26 16.06
CA PHE A 36 -7.05 0.12 15.34
C PHE A 36 -6.49 -1.04 14.52
N GLU A 37 -6.61 -2.28 14.99
CA GLU A 37 -6.29 -3.49 14.21
C GLU A 37 -7.13 -3.54 12.93
N ALA A 38 -8.46 -3.41 13.03
CA ALA A 38 -9.33 -3.39 11.86
C ALA A 38 -9.05 -2.19 10.92
N ALA A 39 -8.67 -1.04 11.48
CA ALA A 39 -8.27 0.13 10.69
C ALA A 39 -6.93 -0.09 9.97
N GLU A 40 -5.97 -0.79 10.60
CA GLU A 40 -4.69 -1.16 10.00
C GLU A 40 -4.92 -2.10 8.82
N ASP A 41 -5.71 -3.15 9.01
CA ASP A 41 -6.06 -4.12 7.97
C ASP A 41 -6.72 -3.44 6.77
N ALA A 42 -7.69 -2.55 7.00
CA ALA A 42 -8.34 -1.79 5.95
C ALA A 42 -7.34 -0.89 5.20
N ALA A 43 -6.48 -0.18 5.93
CA ALA A 43 -5.45 0.67 5.34
C ALA A 43 -4.41 -0.15 4.54
N TYR A 44 -4.08 -1.36 4.99
CA TYR A 44 -3.19 -2.28 4.30
C TYR A 44 -3.77 -2.73 2.96
N VAL A 45 -5.04 -3.17 2.96
CA VAL A 45 -5.76 -3.58 1.75
C VAL A 45 -5.81 -2.43 0.73
N GLU A 46 -6.10 -1.21 1.18
CA GLU A 46 -6.11 -0.05 0.30
C GLU A 46 -4.73 0.30 -0.27
N MET A 47 -3.67 0.19 0.54
CA MET A 47 -2.29 0.37 0.10
C MET A 47 -1.90 -0.66 -0.96
N GLU A 48 -2.22 -1.94 -0.75
CA GLU A 48 -1.92 -2.99 -1.74
C GLU A 48 -2.71 -2.78 -3.04
N ALA A 49 -3.98 -2.37 -2.96
CA ALA A 49 -4.76 -2.02 -4.14
C ALA A 49 -4.16 -0.83 -4.90
N ALA A 50 -3.64 0.19 -4.20
CA ALA A 50 -2.95 1.31 -4.83
C ALA A 50 -1.65 0.88 -5.52
N LYS A 51 -0.85 0.04 -4.86
CA LYS A 51 0.37 -0.52 -5.46
C LYS A 51 0.05 -1.37 -6.68
N GLN A 52 -1.04 -2.15 -6.64
CA GLN A 52 -1.45 -2.97 -7.77
C GLN A 52 -1.80 -2.11 -8.99
N ARG A 53 -2.57 -1.03 -8.80
CA ARG A 53 -2.87 -0.08 -9.89
C ARG A 53 -1.62 0.52 -10.52
N LEU A 54 -0.61 0.86 -9.71
CA LEU A 54 0.66 1.34 -10.22
C LEU A 54 1.42 0.26 -11.02
N ARG A 55 1.47 -0.97 -10.50
CA ARG A 55 2.09 -2.10 -11.23
C ARG A 55 1.39 -2.34 -12.57
N ASP A 56 0.06 -2.38 -12.57
CA ASP A 56 -0.74 -2.60 -13.79
C ASP A 56 -0.48 -1.50 -14.83
N HIS A 57 -0.42 -0.25 -14.40
CA HIS A 57 -0.09 0.88 -15.27
C HIS A 57 1.31 0.73 -15.90
N ILE A 58 2.34 0.40 -15.10
CA ILE A 58 3.70 0.20 -15.60
C ILE A 58 3.75 -0.97 -16.59
N CYS A 59 3.12 -2.09 -16.26
CA CYS A 59 3.03 -3.25 -17.14
C CYS A 59 2.37 -2.90 -18.48
N ALA A 60 1.26 -2.15 -18.44
CA ALA A 60 0.55 -1.72 -19.65
C ALA A 60 1.36 -0.72 -20.49
N GLU A 61 2.05 0.24 -19.85
CA GLU A 61 2.84 1.27 -20.52
C GLU A 61 4.07 0.69 -21.23
N TYR A 62 4.77 -0.24 -20.58
CA TYR A 62 6.03 -0.79 -21.07
C TYR A 62 5.90 -2.17 -21.73
N GLY A 63 4.69 -2.73 -21.78
CA GLY A 63 4.45 -4.07 -22.34
C GLY A 63 5.14 -5.18 -21.54
N LEU A 64 5.31 -4.98 -20.23
CA LEU A 64 5.97 -5.93 -19.33
C LEU A 64 4.94 -6.76 -18.57
N THR A 65 5.32 -7.96 -18.19
CA THR A 65 4.61 -8.76 -17.19
C THR A 65 5.00 -8.33 -15.77
N THR A 66 4.14 -8.65 -14.79
CA THR A 66 4.45 -8.43 -13.37
C THR A 66 5.74 -9.13 -12.92
N ALA A 67 6.05 -10.29 -13.49
CA ALA A 67 7.28 -11.03 -13.19
C ALA A 67 8.53 -10.31 -13.72
N GLU A 68 8.46 -9.77 -14.95
CA GLU A 68 9.54 -8.97 -15.54
C GLU A 68 9.72 -7.65 -14.79
N LEU A 69 8.63 -6.99 -14.39
CA LEU A 69 8.72 -5.81 -13.53
C LEU A 69 9.42 -6.13 -12.19
N GLY A 70 9.09 -7.27 -11.58
CA GLY A 70 9.70 -7.71 -10.33
C GLY A 70 11.19 -8.03 -10.43
N SER A 71 11.68 -8.50 -11.59
CA SER A 71 13.09 -8.83 -11.80
C SER A 71 13.99 -7.61 -12.03
N LEU A 72 13.42 -6.41 -12.19
CA LEU A 72 14.17 -5.15 -12.30
C LEU A 72 14.75 -4.66 -10.97
N LEU A 73 14.27 -5.19 -9.85
CA LEU A 73 14.77 -4.87 -8.52
C LEU A 73 16.09 -5.63 -8.29
N ARG A 74 17.19 -4.88 -8.16
CA ARG A 74 18.49 -5.41 -7.71
C ARG A 74 18.58 -5.43 -6.19
#